data_AF-A0A7S4RFW0-F1
#
_entry.id   AF-A0A7S4RFW0-F1
#
_cell.length_a   1.000
_cell.length_b   1.000
_cell.length_c   1.000
_cell.angle_alpha   90.00
_cell.angle_beta   90.00
_cell.angle_gamma   90.00
#
_symmetry.space_group_name_H-M   'P 1'
#
loop_
_entity.id
_entity.type
_entity.pdbx_description
1 polymer ?
#
loop_
_entity_poly.entity_id
_entity_poly.type
_entity_poly.pdbx_seq_one_letter_code
_entity_poly.pdbx_strand_id
1 'polypeptide(L)'
;GIVIGPKGSKIKLIQEKTGARIDTTGDVFTITGPPAGVSMAEAAVKELVEKGYCAMEYDDFSENFVAVHPSYFPEIIGKGGVVIRKIKDELGVSVKIPEAPKNPPAGKKYKVILAGSNQAAEKAKDVINEIMMSSTRS
;
A
#
# COMPACT_ATOMS: atom_id res chain seq x y z
N GLY A 1 -8.08 8.75 -9.58
CA GLY A 1 -8.61 7.93 -8.47
C GLY A 1 -7.69 6.75 -8.22
N ILE A 2 -7.41 6.43 -6.96
CA ILE A 2 -6.50 5.34 -6.55
C ILE A 2 -6.99 3.97 -7.06
N VAL A 3 -8.31 3.78 -7.13
CA VAL A 3 -8.97 2.54 -7.55
C VAL A 3 -8.79 2.24 -9.04
N ILE A 4 -8.83 3.28 -9.90
CA ILE A 4 -8.68 3.11 -11.35
C ILE A 4 -7.19 2.92 -11.72
N GLY A 5 -6.31 3.59 -10.97
CA GLY A 5 -4.87 3.67 -11.28
C GLY A 5 -4.57 4.49 -12.55
N PRO A 6 -3.28 4.77 -12.83
CA PRO A 6 -2.89 5.49 -14.04
C PRO A 6 -3.31 4.67 -15.27
N LYS A 7 -4.15 5.28 -16.13
CA LYS A 7 -4.71 4.68 -17.36
C LYS A 7 -5.68 3.50 -17.18
N GLY A 8 -6.26 3.28 -15.99
CA GLY A 8 -7.21 2.18 -15.79
C GLY A 8 -6.55 0.80 -15.72
N SER A 9 -5.23 0.74 -15.59
CA SER A 9 -4.48 -0.52 -15.56
C SER A 9 -4.89 -1.42 -14.41
N LYS A 10 -5.19 -0.84 -13.23
CA LYS A 10 -5.59 -1.62 -12.05
C LYS A 10 -6.93 -2.32 -12.26
N ILE A 11 -7.93 -1.57 -12.75
CA ILE A 11 -9.26 -2.12 -13.01
C ILE A 11 -9.22 -3.15 -14.12
N LYS A 12 -8.48 -2.90 -15.21
CA LYS A 12 -8.29 -3.90 -16.26
C LYS A 12 -7.73 -5.21 -15.72
N LEU A 13 -6.70 -5.11 -14.87
CA LEU A 13 -6.06 -6.29 -14.29
C LEU A 13 -7.01 -7.07 -13.36
N ILE A 14 -7.82 -6.38 -12.56
CA ILE A 14 -8.86 -7.02 -11.75
C ILE A 14 -9.90 -7.69 -12.64
N GLN A 15 -10.38 -7.01 -13.68
CA GLN A 15 -11.36 -7.60 -14.60
C GLN A 15 -10.83 -8.86 -15.28
N GLU A 16 -9.55 -8.84 -15.67
CA GLU A 16 -8.87 -9.96 -16.33
C GLU A 16 -8.64 -11.15 -15.37
N LYS A 17 -8.19 -10.89 -14.13
CA LYS A 17 -7.98 -11.95 -13.13
C LYS A 17 -9.29 -12.53 -12.57
N THR A 18 -10.30 -11.70 -12.38
CA THR A 18 -11.58 -12.12 -11.77
C THR A 18 -12.61 -12.61 -12.80
N GLY A 19 -12.43 -12.26 -14.07
CA GLY A 19 -13.40 -12.50 -15.13
C GLY A 19 -14.69 -11.67 -14.97
N ALA A 20 -14.73 -10.73 -14.04
CA ALA A 20 -15.85 -9.82 -13.86
C ALA A 20 -15.60 -8.52 -14.63
N ARG A 21 -16.67 -7.92 -15.16
CA ARG A 21 -16.65 -6.61 -15.80
C ARG A 21 -16.90 -5.54 -14.75
N ILE A 22 -16.06 -4.52 -14.68
CA ILE A 22 -16.18 -3.42 -13.72
C ILE A 22 -16.42 -2.13 -14.49
N ASP A 23 -17.65 -1.66 -14.53
CA ASP A 23 -18.00 -0.37 -15.10
C ASP A 23 -17.80 0.73 -14.05
N THR A 24 -17.01 1.75 -14.42
CA THR A 24 -16.68 2.92 -13.59
C THR A 24 -17.32 4.20 -14.14
N THR A 25 -18.40 4.03 -14.89
CA THR A 25 -19.11 5.12 -15.54
C THR A 25 -19.90 5.90 -14.49
N GLY A 26 -19.27 6.94 -13.91
CA GLY A 26 -19.86 7.82 -12.89
C GLY A 26 -19.27 7.59 -11.49
N ASP A 27 -20.07 7.88 -10.46
CA ASP A 27 -19.65 7.78 -9.05
C ASP A 27 -19.82 6.38 -8.46
N VAL A 28 -20.38 5.42 -9.22
CA VAL A 28 -20.72 4.08 -8.75
C VAL A 28 -19.95 3.03 -9.53
N PHE A 29 -19.35 2.08 -8.82
CA PHE A 29 -18.69 0.92 -9.40
C PHE A 29 -19.72 -0.19 -9.64
N THR A 30 -20.00 -0.52 -10.91
CA THR A 30 -20.91 -1.60 -11.27
C THR A 30 -20.09 -2.83 -11.66
N ILE A 31 -20.21 -3.91 -10.88
CA ILE A 31 -19.48 -5.16 -11.14
C ILE A 31 -20.47 -6.19 -11.71
N THR A 32 -20.20 -6.71 -12.89
CA THR A 32 -21.07 -7.66 -13.61
C THR A 32 -20.26 -8.88 -14.04
N GLY A 33 -20.71 -10.09 -13.72
CA GLY A 33 -19.99 -11.30 -14.08
C GLY A 33 -20.44 -12.52 -13.28
N PRO A 34 -19.65 -13.61 -13.30
CA PRO A 34 -19.94 -14.79 -12.50
C PRO A 34 -19.85 -14.45 -11.01
N PRO A 35 -20.69 -15.07 -10.14
CA PRO A 35 -20.76 -14.72 -8.72
C PRO A 35 -19.41 -14.85 -7.99
N ALA A 36 -18.58 -15.82 -8.39
CA ALA A 36 -17.22 -15.96 -7.90
C ALA A 36 -16.33 -14.76 -8.30
N GLY A 37 -16.40 -14.33 -9.57
CA GLY A 37 -15.67 -13.18 -10.08
C GLY A 37 -16.11 -11.86 -9.45
N VAL A 38 -17.42 -11.68 -9.26
CA VAL A 38 -17.99 -10.48 -8.62
C VAL A 38 -17.48 -10.33 -7.19
N SER A 39 -17.52 -11.41 -6.40
CA SER A 39 -17.01 -11.40 -5.03
C SER A 39 -15.50 -11.08 -4.98
N MET A 40 -14.70 -11.66 -5.88
CA MET A 40 -13.28 -11.35 -5.98
C MET A 40 -13.01 -9.90 -6.43
N ALA A 41 -13.77 -9.40 -7.40
CA ALA A 41 -13.64 -8.03 -7.89
C ALA A 41 -14.05 -7.01 -6.84
N GLU A 42 -15.12 -7.28 -6.09
CA GLU A 42 -15.55 -6.44 -4.97
C GLU A 42 -14.47 -6.39 -3.89
N ALA A 43 -13.91 -7.55 -3.50
CA ALA A 43 -12.81 -7.61 -2.54
C ALA A 43 -11.59 -6.83 -3.04
N ALA A 44 -11.19 -7.00 -4.30
CA ALA A 44 -10.07 -6.29 -4.90
C ALA A 44 -10.29 -4.77 -4.96
N VAL A 45 -11.48 -4.32 -5.33
CA VAL A 45 -11.87 -2.90 -5.34
C VAL A 45 -11.86 -2.35 -3.92
N LYS A 46 -12.39 -3.08 -2.95
CA LYS A 46 -12.40 -2.68 -1.54
C LYS A 46 -10.97 -2.57 -0.98
N GLU A 47 -10.08 -3.50 -1.32
CA GLU A 47 -8.66 -3.40 -0.98
C GLU A 47 -7.98 -2.19 -1.64
N LEU A 48 -8.29 -1.92 -2.91
CA LEU A 48 -7.80 -0.70 -3.57
C LEU A 48 -8.31 0.58 -2.91
N VAL A 49 -9.52 0.59 -2.35
CA VAL A 49 -10.08 1.74 -1.63
C VAL A 49 -9.46 1.88 -0.22
N GLU A 50 -9.42 0.79 0.56
CA GLU A 50 -8.95 0.82 1.96
C GLU A 50 -7.42 0.82 2.10
N LYS A 51 -6.74 0.08 1.24
CA LYS A 51 -5.30 -0.17 1.31
C LYS A 51 -4.54 0.57 0.20
N GLY A 52 -5.18 0.85 -0.94
CA GLY A 52 -4.55 1.53 -2.07
C GLY A 52 -3.78 0.59 -3.02
N TYR A 53 -3.82 -0.71 -2.77
CA TYR A 53 -3.13 -1.75 -3.55
C TYR A 53 -4.01 -3.00 -3.58
N CYS A 54 -3.84 -3.81 -4.62
CA CYS A 54 -4.43 -5.13 -4.69
C CYS A 54 -3.31 -6.17 -4.73
N ALA A 55 -3.40 -7.23 -3.92
CA ALA A 55 -2.44 -8.34 -3.98
C ALA A 55 -2.36 -8.94 -5.39
N MET A 56 -3.46 -8.88 -6.15
CA MET A 56 -3.51 -9.36 -7.53
C MET A 56 -2.58 -8.61 -8.49
N GLU A 57 -2.18 -7.38 -8.20
CA GLU A 57 -1.24 -6.61 -9.03
C GLU A 57 0.19 -7.13 -8.97
N TYR A 58 0.53 -7.90 -7.95
CA TYR A 58 1.87 -8.44 -7.75
C TYR A 58 1.80 -9.95 -7.97
N ASP A 59 2.67 -10.48 -8.85
CA ASP A 59 2.80 -11.93 -8.98
C ASP A 59 3.33 -12.56 -7.69
N ASP A 60 4.27 -11.87 -7.01
CA ASP A 60 4.83 -12.25 -5.71
C ASP A 60 4.42 -11.26 -4.62
N PHE A 61 3.12 -11.15 -4.33
CA PHE A 61 2.65 -10.31 -3.24
C PHE A 61 3.26 -10.75 -1.90
N SER A 62 3.92 -9.80 -1.23
CA SER A 62 4.48 -9.96 0.10
C SER A 62 4.06 -8.79 0.97
N GLU A 63 3.57 -9.11 2.17
CA GLU A 63 3.25 -8.14 3.20
C GLU A 63 4.27 -8.29 4.33
N ASN A 64 5.13 -7.29 4.46
CA ASN A 64 6.12 -7.18 5.52
C ASN A 64 5.69 -6.14 6.56
N PHE A 65 6.19 -6.30 7.77
CA PHE A 65 6.01 -5.33 8.83
C PHE A 65 7.35 -4.93 9.45
N VAL A 66 7.49 -3.64 9.73
CA VAL A 66 8.68 -3.09 10.39
C VAL A 66 8.26 -2.44 11.69
N ALA A 67 8.86 -2.86 12.79
CA ALA A 67 8.59 -2.31 14.11
C ALA A 67 9.42 -1.04 14.32
N VAL A 68 8.79 0.11 14.14
CA VAL A 68 9.44 1.42 14.18
C VAL A 68 8.99 2.22 15.40
N HIS A 69 9.92 2.95 16.03
CA HIS A 69 9.57 3.87 17.11
C HIS A 69 8.85 5.10 16.52
N PRO A 70 7.77 5.61 17.15
CA PRO A 70 7.00 6.75 16.63
C PRO A 70 7.83 8.02 16.40
N SER A 71 8.96 8.17 17.11
CA SER A 71 9.94 9.24 16.87
C SER A 71 10.47 9.27 15.43
N TYR A 72 10.56 8.12 14.75
CA TYR A 72 11.07 8.01 13.38
C TYR A 72 9.99 8.11 12.30
N PHE A 73 8.69 8.10 12.66
CA PHE A 73 7.62 8.21 11.63
C PHE A 73 7.71 9.49 10.82
N PRO A 74 7.91 10.68 11.43
CA PRO A 74 8.04 11.92 10.67
C PRO A 74 9.20 11.87 9.67
N GLU A 75 10.24 11.10 10.01
CA GLU A 75 11.44 10.97 9.20
C GLU A 75 11.25 10.01 8.03
N ILE A 76 10.58 8.87 8.26
CA ILE A 76 10.19 7.92 7.20
C ILE A 76 9.16 8.54 6.25
N ILE A 77 8.18 9.26 6.79
CA ILE A 77 7.22 10.03 5.99
C ILE A 77 7.97 11.11 5.20
N GLY A 78 8.95 11.74 5.85
CA GLY A 78 9.68 12.91 5.35
C GLY A 78 8.82 14.17 5.38
N LYS A 79 9.46 15.33 5.15
CA LYS A 79 8.76 16.62 5.08
C LYS A 79 7.62 16.55 4.05
N GLY A 80 6.37 16.63 4.52
CA GLY A 80 5.17 16.60 3.67
C GLY A 80 4.85 15.25 3.01
N GLY A 81 5.40 14.13 3.49
CA GLY A 81 5.14 12.82 2.89
C GLY A 81 5.92 12.54 1.60
N VAL A 82 6.91 13.36 1.28
CA VAL A 82 7.69 13.23 0.04
C VAL A 82 8.52 11.96 0.01
N VAL A 83 9.13 11.58 1.14
CA VAL A 83 10.01 10.41 1.22
C VAL A 83 9.20 9.13 1.06
N ILE A 84 8.15 8.97 1.87
CA ILE A 84 7.25 7.81 1.74
C ILE A 84 6.63 7.72 0.35
N ARG A 85 6.26 8.84 -0.27
CA ARG A 85 5.70 8.84 -1.63
C ARG A 85 6.72 8.42 -2.67
N LYS A 86 7.98 8.89 -2.56
CA LYS A 86 9.08 8.43 -3.41
C LYS A 86 9.31 6.93 -3.27
N ILE A 87 9.37 6.40 -2.03
CA ILE A 87 9.56 4.97 -1.80
C ILE A 87 8.42 4.17 -2.45
N LYS A 88 7.17 4.63 -2.30
CA LYS A 88 6.01 4.01 -2.95
C LYS A 88 6.10 4.04 -4.47
N ASP A 89 6.48 5.18 -5.04
CA ASP A 89 6.54 5.36 -6.49
C ASP A 89 7.76 4.67 -7.13
N GLU A 90 8.92 4.68 -6.48
CA GLU A 90 10.17 4.05 -6.96
C GLU A 90 10.16 2.53 -6.84
N LEU A 91 9.70 2.00 -5.70
CA LEU A 91 9.67 0.57 -5.47
C LEU A 91 8.34 -0.07 -5.89
N GLY A 92 7.30 0.74 -6.14
CA GLY A 92 5.96 0.23 -6.39
C GLY A 92 5.36 -0.47 -5.16
N VAL A 93 5.77 -0.10 -3.95
CA VAL A 93 5.19 -0.64 -2.70
C VAL A 93 4.12 0.27 -2.17
N SER A 94 3.23 -0.26 -1.35
CA SER A 94 2.33 0.52 -0.52
C SER A 94 2.76 0.44 0.94
N VAL A 95 3.25 1.57 1.45
CA VAL A 95 3.61 1.76 2.85
C VAL A 95 2.41 2.31 3.63
N LYS A 96 1.96 1.61 4.66
CA LYS A 96 0.91 2.04 5.59
C LYS A 96 1.50 2.19 6.99
N ILE A 97 1.68 3.44 7.40
CA ILE A 97 2.15 3.78 8.74
C ILE A 97 0.91 3.98 9.62
N PRO A 98 0.75 3.23 10.72
CA PRO A 98 -0.33 3.47 11.67
C PRO A 98 -0.13 4.84 12.34
N GLU A 99 -1.21 5.57 12.59
CA GLU A 99 -1.14 6.77 13.42
C GLU A 99 -0.70 6.38 14.83
N ALA A 100 0.49 6.83 15.23
CA ALA A 100 0.86 6.78 16.64
C ALA A 100 0.04 7.85 17.39
N PRO A 101 -0.54 7.53 18.56
CA PRO A 101 -1.09 8.53 19.46
C PRO A 101 -0.01 9.57 19.76
N LYS A 102 -0.40 10.85 19.88
CA LYS A 102 0.49 11.98 20.20
C LYS A 102 1.35 11.77 21.46
N ASN A 103 0.95 10.86 22.33
CA ASN A 103 1.68 10.46 23.52
C ASN A 103 1.86 8.93 23.56
N PRO A 104 2.76 8.37 22.74
CA PRO A 104 3.01 6.94 22.75
C PRO A 104 3.73 6.57 24.05
N PRO A 105 3.35 5.48 24.73
CA PRO A 105 4.08 5.02 25.91
C PRO A 105 5.54 4.75 25.54
N ALA A 106 6.47 5.24 26.37
CA ALA A 106 7.91 5.21 26.13
C ALA A 106 8.36 3.77 25.77
N GLY A 107 8.96 3.62 24.57
CA GLY A 107 9.51 2.34 24.10
C GLY A 107 8.57 1.46 23.27
N LYS A 108 7.32 1.88 23.01
CA LYS A 108 6.41 1.07 22.18
C LYS A 108 6.66 1.30 20.68
N LYS A 109 7.11 0.24 20.00
CA LYS A 109 7.26 0.22 18.54
C LYS A 109 5.89 -0.01 17.89
N TYR A 110 5.61 0.67 16.79
CA TYR A 110 4.43 0.37 15.97
C TYR A 110 4.85 -0.37 14.71
N LYS A 111 3.93 -1.19 14.21
CA LYS A 111 4.13 -1.98 13.01
C LYS A 111 3.77 -1.13 11.79
N VAL A 112 4.79 -0.65 11.08
CA VAL A 112 4.63 -0.09 9.75
C VAL A 112 4.43 -1.25 8.77
N ILE A 113 3.33 -1.24 8.04
CA ILE A 113 2.99 -2.30 7.09
C ILE A 113 3.52 -1.89 5.71
N LEU A 114 4.20 -2.82 5.05
CA LEU A 114 4.80 -2.69 3.73
C LEU A 114 4.21 -3.77 2.85
N ALA A 115 3.40 -3.40 1.88
CA ALA A 115 2.77 -4.35 0.97
C ALA A 115 3.24 -4.09 -0.46
N GLY A 116 3.71 -5.12 -1.15
CA GLY A 116 4.19 -5.00 -2.52
C GLY A 116 4.73 -6.33 -3.03
N SER A 117 5.57 -6.32 -4.06
CA SER A 117 6.29 -7.54 -4.44
C SER A 117 7.32 -7.91 -3.38
N ASN A 118 7.69 -9.19 -3.27
CA ASN A 118 8.71 -9.65 -2.31
C ASN A 118 10.00 -8.81 -2.37
N GLN A 119 10.54 -8.60 -3.57
CA GLN A 119 11.71 -7.74 -3.78
C GLN A 119 11.48 -6.28 -3.36
N ALA A 120 10.30 -5.74 -3.64
CA ALA A 120 10.00 -4.36 -3.34
C ALA A 120 9.78 -4.14 -1.84
N ALA A 121 9.10 -5.08 -1.17
CA ALA A 121 8.88 -5.07 0.28
C ALA A 121 10.20 -5.18 1.05
N GLU A 122 11.14 -5.99 0.56
CA GLU A 122 12.49 -6.10 1.11
C GLU A 122 13.28 -4.80 0.94
N LYS A 123 13.32 -4.25 -0.29
CA LYS A 123 13.95 -2.93 -0.54
C LYS A 123 13.34 -1.81 0.30
N ALA A 124 12.02 -1.80 0.45
CA ALA A 124 11.33 -0.76 1.24
C ALA A 124 11.72 -0.85 2.71
N LYS A 125 11.89 -2.06 3.23
CA LYS A 125 12.37 -2.30 4.59
C LYS A 125 13.81 -1.81 4.75
N ASP A 126 14.68 -2.03 3.77
CA ASP A 126 16.06 -1.53 3.80
C ASP A 126 16.11 0.00 3.77
N VAL A 127 15.36 0.65 2.88
CA VAL A 127 15.28 2.11 2.82
C VAL A 127 14.76 2.69 4.15
N ILE A 128 13.75 2.06 4.76
CA ILE A 128 13.24 2.49 6.07
C ILE A 128 14.32 2.33 7.15
N ASN A 129 15.06 1.22 7.16
CA ASN A 129 16.16 1.01 8.10
C ASN A 129 17.26 2.06 7.92
N GLU A 130 17.61 2.41 6.68
CA GLU A 130 18.60 3.46 6.38
C GLU A 130 18.14 4.83 6.90
N ILE A 131 16.88 5.20 6.69
CA ILE A 131 16.31 6.46 7.21
C ILE A 131 16.37 6.49 8.75
N MET A 132 16.07 5.36 9.40
CA MET A 132 16.19 5.26 10.86
C MET A 132 17.64 5.39 11.35
N MET A 133 18.60 4.84 10.60
CA MET A 133 20.03 4.98 10.91
C MET A 133 20.54 6.41 10.70
N SER A 134 20.10 7.11 9.66
CA SER A 134 20.47 8.51 9.43
C SER A 134 19.93 9.46 10.51
N SER A 135 18.73 9.19 11.00
CA SER A 135 18.08 9.93 12.09
C SER A 135 18.86 9.87 13.40
N THR A 136 19.34 8.67 13.76
CA THR A 136 20.08 8.44 15.03
C THR A 136 21.43 9.17 15.07
N ARG A 137 21.96 9.58 13.91
CA ARG A 137 23.28 10.21 13.77
C ARG A 137 23.25 11.74 13.75
N SER A 138 22.07 12.36 13.83
CA SER A 138 21.88 13.82 13.85
C SER A 138 21.59 14.36 15.24
#